data_AF-A0A9N9SXZ0-F1
#
_entry.id   AF-A0A9N9SXZ0-F1
#
_cell.length_a   1.000
_cell.length_b   1.000
_cell.length_c   1.000
_cell.angle_alpha   90.00
_cell.angle_beta   90.00
_cell.angle_gamma   90.00
#
_symmetry.space_group_name_H-M   'P 1'
#
loop_
_entity.id
_entity.type
_entity.pdbx_description
1 polymer ?
#
loop_
_entity_poly.entity_id
_entity_poly.type
_entity_poly.pdbx_seq_one_letter_code
_entity_poly.pdbx_strand_id
1 'polypeptide(L)'
;MAVSMSQDVSVTRASYEICYLLGKHMKPFTDAEIVKECFINASNILFKKFGNKTHIISQIRQLQLSDSTCARRIEDILKHIFNHIINDLKNCKYVLEFSI
;
A
#
# COMPACT_ATOMS: atom_id res chain seq x y z
N MET A 1 -0.18 -13.96 -27.19
CA MET A 1 -0.40 -14.59 -25.87
C MET A 1 -0.42 -13.49 -24.83
N ALA A 2 -1.59 -12.90 -24.59
CA ALA A 2 -1.77 -11.79 -23.66
C ALA A 2 -1.72 -12.37 -22.24
N VAL A 3 -0.59 -12.21 -21.56
CA VAL A 3 -0.51 -12.48 -20.12
C VAL A 3 -1.44 -11.48 -19.45
N SER A 4 -2.52 -12.01 -18.87
CA SER A 4 -3.34 -11.36 -17.86
C SER A 4 -2.44 -10.61 -16.88
N MET A 5 -2.37 -9.28 -16.97
CA MET A 5 -1.77 -8.42 -15.95
C MET A 5 -2.67 -8.44 -14.70
N SER A 6 -2.56 -9.57 -13.99
CA SER A 6 -2.58 -9.78 -12.54
C SER A 6 -3.35 -8.75 -11.70
N GLN A 7 -4.64 -9.03 -11.47
CA GLN A 7 -5.47 -8.38 -10.45
C GLN A 7 -4.73 -8.23 -9.09
N ASP A 8 -3.87 -9.20 -8.75
CA ASP A 8 -3.05 -9.22 -7.52
C ASP A 8 -2.12 -8.01 -7.36
N VAL A 9 -1.57 -7.45 -8.45
CA VAL A 9 -0.62 -6.33 -8.35
C VAL A 9 -1.34 -5.05 -7.93
N SER A 10 -2.54 -4.81 -8.45
CA SER A 10 -3.36 -3.64 -8.11
C SER A 10 -3.84 -3.71 -6.67
N VAL A 11 -4.31 -4.88 -6.21
CA VAL A 11 -4.72 -5.11 -4.82
C VAL A 11 -3.53 -4.96 -3.85
N THR A 12 -2.37 -5.48 -4.24
CA THR A 12 -1.14 -5.35 -3.47
C THR A 12 -0.69 -3.90 -3.38
N ARG A 13 -0.76 -3.14 -4.47
CA ARG A 13 -0.42 -1.71 -4.46
C ARG A 13 -1.38 -0.90 -3.59
N ALA A 14 -2.68 -1.12 -3.72
CA ALA A 14 -3.69 -0.43 -2.92
C ALA A 14 -3.49 -0.68 -1.41
N SER A 15 -3.10 -1.89 -1.00
CA SER A 15 -2.78 -2.18 0.40
C SER A 15 -1.51 -1.46 0.88
N TYR A 16 -0.47 -1.31 0.05
CA TYR A 16 0.68 -0.46 0.39
C TYR A 16 0.27 1.00 0.64
N GLU A 17 -0.57 1.57 -0.22
CA GLU A 17 -1.04 2.95 -0.09
C GLU A 17 -1.84 3.17 1.21
N ILE A 18 -2.73 2.24 1.55
CA ILE A 18 -3.53 2.30 2.78
C ILE A 18 -2.62 2.23 4.01
N CYS A 19 -1.70 1.26 4.07
CA CYS A 19 -0.79 1.15 5.21
C CYS A 19 0.13 2.38 5.31
N TYR A 20 0.62 2.92 4.19
CA TYR A 20 1.38 4.17 4.18
C TYR A 20 0.58 5.34 4.76
N LEU A 21 -0.70 5.49 4.37
CA LEU A 21 -1.57 6.53 4.90
C LEU A 21 -1.78 6.39 6.41
N LEU A 22 -2.00 5.17 6.90
CA LEU A 22 -2.11 4.89 8.34
C LEU A 22 -0.83 5.30 9.08
N GLY A 23 0.34 4.88 8.58
CA GLY A 23 1.64 5.25 9.14
C GLY A 23 1.86 6.77 9.13
N LYS A 24 1.54 7.44 8.02
CA LYS A 24 1.66 8.91 7.87
C LYS A 24 0.82 9.67 8.89
N HIS A 25 -0.38 9.18 9.21
CA HIS A 25 -1.29 9.79 10.18
C HIS A 25 -1.14 9.24 11.61
N MET A 26 -0.09 8.45 11.87
CA MET A 26 0.19 7.81 13.17
C MET A 26 -1.01 7.02 13.71
N LYS A 27 -1.76 6.36 12.81
CA LYS A 27 -2.87 5.49 13.18
C LYS A 27 -2.36 4.08 13.42
N PRO A 28 -2.91 3.37 14.42
CA PRO A 28 -2.52 2.00 14.69
C PRO A 28 -2.90 1.10 13.51
N PHE A 29 -2.08 0.09 13.21
CA PHE A 29 -2.34 -0.82 12.08
C PHE A 29 -3.56 -1.72 12.30
N THR A 30 -4.05 -1.81 13.54
CA THR A 30 -5.34 -2.43 13.85
C THR A 30 -6.50 -1.70 13.16
N ASP A 31 -6.37 -0.40 12.89
CA ASP A 31 -7.40 0.38 12.20
C ASP A 31 -7.49 0.02 10.70
N ALA A 32 -6.52 -0.69 10.16
CA ALA A 32 -6.53 -1.13 8.76
C ALA A 32 -7.72 -2.06 8.44
N GLU A 33 -8.14 -2.89 9.40
CA GLU A 33 -9.32 -3.74 9.26
C GLU A 33 -10.61 -2.89 9.25
N ILE A 34 -10.66 -1.83 10.06
CA ILE A 34 -11.77 -0.87 10.07
C ILE A 34 -11.85 -0.16 8.71
N VAL A 35 -10.73 0.25 8.12
CA VAL A 35 -10.69 0.85 6.77
C VAL A 35 -11.29 -0.10 5.73
N LYS A 36 -10.98 -1.40 5.83
CA LYS A 36 -11.52 -2.43 4.94
C LYS A 36 -13.05 -2.55 5.10
N GLU A 37 -13.54 -2.54 6.33
CA GLU A 37 -14.97 -2.57 6.62
C GLU A 37 -15.68 -1.32 6.07
N CYS A 38 -15.11 -0.13 6.30
CA CYS A 38 -15.63 1.13 5.75
C CYS A 38 -15.77 1.07 4.23
N PHE A 39 -14.75 0.54 3.53
CA PHE A 39 -14.78 0.39 2.08
C PHE A 39 -15.89 -0.56 1.61
N ILE A 40 -16.08 -1.69 2.29
CA ILE A 40 -17.14 -2.65 1.96
C ILE A 40 -18.52 -2.02 2.18
N ASN A 41 -18.73 -1.34 3.30
CA ASN A 41 -20.01 -0.71 3.65
C ASN A 41 -20.35 0.42 2.67
N ALA A 42 -19.40 1.32 2.39
CA ALA A 42 -19.58 2.38 1.41
C ALA A 42 -19.87 1.82 0.01
N SER A 43 -19.10 0.81 -0.42
CA SER A 43 -19.26 0.17 -1.73
C SER A 43 -20.63 -0.49 -1.89
N ASN A 44 -21.16 -1.09 -0.83
CA ASN A 44 -22.48 -1.72 -0.86
C ASN A 44 -23.61 -0.72 -1.12
N ILE A 45 -23.48 0.51 -0.60
CA ILE A 45 -24.45 1.60 -0.74
C ILE A 45 -24.28 2.29 -2.09
N LEU A 46 -23.06 2.75 -2.39
CA LEU A 46 -22.74 3.55 -3.58
C LEU A 46 -22.91 2.75 -4.88
N PHE A 47 -22.47 1.49 -4.89
CA PHE A 47 -22.49 0.66 -6.09
C PHE A 47 -23.74 -0.22 -6.21
N LYS A 48 -24.79 0.02 -5.41
CA LYS A 48 -26.02 -0.80 -5.40
C LYS A 48 -26.67 -0.97 -6.78
N LYS A 49 -26.60 0.07 -7.62
CA LYS A 49 -27.22 0.10 -8.96
C LYS A 49 -26.30 -0.38 -10.09
N PHE A 50 -25.04 -0.68 -9.79
CA PHE A 50 -24.06 -1.06 -10.80
C PHE A 50 -24.01 -2.58 -10.96
N GLY A 51 -24.05 -3.06 -12.21
CA GLY A 51 -23.99 -4.49 -12.51
C GLY A 51 -22.66 -5.17 -12.12
N ASN A 52 -21.59 -4.40 -11.91
CA ASN A 52 -20.27 -4.89 -11.52
C ASN A 52 -20.02 -4.87 -9.99
N LYS A 53 -21.05 -4.56 -9.18
CA LYS A 53 -20.93 -4.44 -7.71
C LYS A 53 -20.18 -5.62 -7.07
N THR A 54 -20.56 -6.84 -7.42
CA THR A 54 -19.99 -8.06 -6.82
C THR A 54 -18.48 -8.15 -7.06
N HIS A 55 -18.04 -7.76 -8.26
CA HIS A 55 -16.63 -7.75 -8.61
C HIS A 55 -15.85 -6.71 -7.81
N ILE A 56 -16.37 -5.48 -7.70
CA ILE A 56 -15.74 -4.41 -6.90
C ILE A 56 -15.60 -4.85 -5.43
N ILE A 57 -16.66 -5.39 -4.84
CA ILE A 57 -16.63 -5.86 -3.45
C ILE A 57 -15.65 -7.03 -3.27
N SER A 58 -15.56 -7.95 -4.24
CA SER A 58 -14.58 -9.03 -4.19
C SER A 58 -13.13 -8.52 -4.19
N GLN A 59 -12.83 -7.50 -4.98
CA GLN A 59 -11.50 -6.89 -5.03
C GLN A 59 -11.15 -6.21 -3.69
N ILE A 60 -12.09 -5.49 -3.09
CA ILE A 60 -11.91 -4.88 -1.77
C ILE A 60 -11.68 -5.95 -0.69
N ARG A 61 -12.40 -7.08 -0.75
CA ARG A 61 -12.22 -8.19 0.19
C ARG A 61 -10.83 -8.85 0.08
N GLN A 62 -10.23 -8.84 -1.11
CA GLN A 62 -8.89 -9.37 -1.34
C GLN A 62 -7.77 -8.48 -0.80
N LEU A 63 -8.06 -7.23 -0.39
CA LEU A 63 -7.07 -6.35 0.23
C LEU A 63 -6.47 -6.99 1.48
N GLN A 64 -5.15 -7.10 1.49
CA GLN A 64 -4.37 -7.64 2.61
C GLN A 64 -4.06 -6.50 3.58
N LEU A 65 -4.94 -6.32 4.57
CA LEU A 65 -4.88 -5.21 5.53
C LEU A 65 -4.80 -5.68 6.99
N SER A 66 -4.35 -6.92 7.24
CA SER A 66 -4.08 -7.33 8.62
C SER A 66 -3.00 -6.44 9.23
N ASP A 67 -3.08 -6.24 10.54
CA ASP A 67 -2.09 -5.54 11.36
C ASP A 67 -0.64 -5.95 11.04
N SER A 68 -0.39 -7.26 11.04
CA SER A 68 0.89 -7.90 10.71
C SER A 68 1.33 -7.70 9.26
N THR A 69 0.38 -7.53 8.34
CA THR A 69 0.67 -7.23 6.94
C THR A 69 1.02 -5.75 6.77
N CYS A 70 0.28 -4.85 7.42
CA CYS A 70 0.59 -3.43 7.37
C CYS A 70 1.94 -3.09 8.01
N ALA A 71 2.30 -3.75 9.12
CA ALA A 71 3.63 -3.63 9.71
C ALA A 71 4.74 -3.98 8.71
N ARG A 72 4.66 -5.17 8.08
CA ARG A 72 5.61 -5.60 7.04
C ARG A 72 5.67 -4.62 5.86
N ARG A 73 4.52 -4.16 5.37
CA ARG A 73 4.45 -3.21 4.24
C ARG A 73 5.12 -1.88 4.57
N ILE A 74 4.97 -1.38 5.79
CA ILE A 74 5.66 -0.16 6.24
C ILE A 74 7.16 -0.40 6.37
N GLU A 75 7.60 -1.54 6.91
CA GLU A 75 9.03 -1.88 6.92
C GLU A 75 9.61 -1.91 5.51
N ASP A 76 8.89 -2.48 4.54
CA ASP A 76 9.32 -2.54 3.15
C ASP A 76 9.40 -1.14 2.52
N ILE A 77 8.42 -0.27 2.80
CA ILE A 77 8.47 1.14 2.39
C ILE A 77 9.68 1.84 3.01
N LEU A 78 9.93 1.65 4.31
CA LEU A 78 11.05 2.26 5.02
C LEU A 78 12.39 1.78 4.46
N LYS A 79 12.56 0.47 4.22
CA LYS A 79 13.75 -0.11 3.58
C LYS A 79 13.97 0.48 2.19
N HIS A 80 12.90 0.62 1.40
CA HIS A 80 12.98 1.22 0.07
C HIS A 80 13.45 2.67 0.12
N ILE A 81 12.85 3.49 1.00
CA ILE A 81 13.25 4.90 1.19
C ILE A 81 14.71 4.99 1.67
N PHE A 82 15.09 4.17 2.64
CA PHE A 82 16.46 4.15 3.18
C PHE A 82 17.50 3.81 2.12
N ASN A 83 17.25 2.76 1.32
CA ASN A 83 18.12 2.37 0.23
C ASN A 83 18.23 3.47 -0.84
N HIS A 84 17.12 4.13 -1.15
CA HIS A 84 17.12 5.26 -2.09
C HIS A 84 17.98 6.42 -1.58
N ILE A 85 17.81 6.80 -0.30
CA ILE A 85 18.61 7.85 0.33
C ILE A 85 20.10 7.48 0.33
N ILE A 86 20.47 6.25 0.67
CA ILE A 86 21.87 5.81 0.62
C ILE A 86 22.43 5.89 -0.80
N ASN A 87 21.65 5.47 -1.80
CA ASN A 87 22.07 5.53 -3.19
C ASN A 87 22.26 6.99 -3.65
N ASP A 88 21.34 7.88 -3.28
CA ASP A 88 21.44 9.31 -3.58
C ASP A 88 22.67 9.93 -2.93
N LEU A 89 22.96 9.58 -1.68
CA LEU A 89 24.15 10.03 -0.96
C LEU A 89 25.45 9.53 -1.62
N LYS A 90 25.50 8.27 -2.05
CA LYS A 90 26.66 7.71 -2.78
C LYS A 90 26.92 8.40 -4.11
N ASN A 91 25.85 8.81 -4.79
CA ASN A 91 25.92 9.52 -6.08
C ASN A 91 26.10 11.04 -5.92
N CYS A 92 26.17 11.54 -4.68
CA CYS A 92 26.33 12.96 -4.41
C CYS A 92 27.80 13.37 -4.56
N LYS A 93 28.09 14.24 -5.54
CA LYS A 93 29.45 14.74 -5.86
C LYS A 93 30.18 15.41 -4.69
N TYR A 94 29.46 15.93 -3.70
CA TYR A 94 30.02 16.76 -2.63
C TYR A 94 30.51 15.98 -1.40
N VAL A 95 30.23 14.67 -1.31
CA VAL A 95 30.61 13.86 -0.14
C VAL A 95 32.04 13.28 -0.24
N LEU A 96 32.68 13.38 -1.42
CA LEU A 96 34.02 12.82 -1.67
C LEU A 96 35.19 13.81 -1.52
N GLU A 97 34.96 15.08 -1.14
CA GLU A 97 36.07 16.06 -0.95
C GLU A 97 36.71 16.04 0.45
N PHE A 98 36.24 15.21 1.39
CA PHE A 98 36.82 15.10 2.75
C PHE A 98 37.60 13.80 2.99
N SER A 99 38.30 13.31 1.97
CA SER A 99 39.39 12.34 2.18
C SER A 99 40.68 12.91 1.59
N ILE A 100 41.39 13.68 2.43
CA ILE A 100 42.82 14.00 2.33
C ILE A 100 43.46 13.42 3.59
#